data_AF-A0A1Q4DXD1-F1
#
_entry.id   AF-A0A1Q4DXD1-F1
#
_cell.length_a   1.000
_cell.length_b   1.000
_cell.length_c   1.000
_cell.angle_alpha   90.00
_cell.angle_beta   90.00
_cell.angle_gamma   90.00
#
_symmetry.space_group_name_H-M   'P 1'
#
loop_
_entity.id
_entity.type
_entity.pdbx_description
1 polymer ?
#
loop_
_entity_poly.entity_id
_entity_poly.type
_entity_poly.pdbx_seq_one_letter_code
_entity_poly.pdbx_strand_id
1 'polypeptide(L)'
;MTNVWVATQGDGLVRADQIAGIDAHQTPALSGKPARWLLDVVLMSSVGSGSREGWTVSVVHRTLIQSADDPQDAPSALARLLAQLDRVSAAGVITVSRAAAATTDGPDELTAGSAPVRFRFVPFTDPAPGHPTDAEYL
;
A
#
# COMPACT_ATOMS: atom_id res chain seq x y z
N MET A 1 -9.18 2.86 -14.99
CA MET A 1 -7.81 2.33 -14.80
C MET A 1 -7.25 3.10 -13.62
N THR A 2 -6.90 2.44 -12.52
CA THR A 2 -6.52 3.14 -11.29
C THR A 2 -5.06 3.57 -11.36
N ASN A 3 -4.78 4.86 -11.16
CA ASN A 3 -3.44 5.46 -11.17
C ASN A 3 -2.88 5.66 -9.75
N VAL A 4 -3.40 4.90 -8.80
CA VAL A 4 -3.01 4.93 -7.40
C VAL A 4 -2.02 3.80 -7.12
N TRP A 5 -0.93 4.15 -6.47
CA TRP A 5 0.11 3.22 -6.04
C TRP A 5 0.19 3.21 -4.52
N VAL A 6 0.55 2.08 -3.92
CA VAL A 6 0.79 1.95 -2.48
C VAL A 6 2.26 1.64 -2.26
N ALA A 7 2.93 2.48 -1.47
CA ALA A 7 4.31 2.25 -1.06
C ALA A 7 4.39 1.10 -0.07
N THR A 8 5.32 0.18 -0.33
CA THR A 8 5.62 -0.97 0.54
C THR A 8 6.80 -0.63 1.45
N GLN A 9 6.95 -1.36 2.56
CA GLN A 9 8.07 -1.17 3.49
C GLN A 9 9.44 -1.42 2.85
N GLY A 10 9.52 -2.24 1.79
CA GLY A 10 10.75 -2.57 1.09
C GLY A 10 11.06 -1.67 -0.11
N ASP A 11 10.64 -0.40 -0.07
CA ASP A 11 10.83 0.61 -1.11
C ASP A 11 10.21 0.27 -2.49
N GLY A 12 9.34 -0.74 -2.56
CA GLY A 12 8.57 -1.07 -3.76
C GLY A 12 7.23 -0.35 -3.84
N LEU A 13 6.63 -0.30 -5.04
CA LEU A 13 5.27 0.20 -5.28
C LEU A 13 4.36 -0.94 -5.76
N VAL A 14 3.15 -0.98 -5.21
CA VAL A 14 2.08 -1.88 -5.64
C VAL A 14 0.96 -1.06 -6.27
N ARG A 15 0.47 -1.48 -7.44
CA ARG A 15 -0.70 -0.88 -8.06
C ARG A 15 -1.96 -1.19 -7.25
N ALA A 16 -2.76 -0.18 -6.93
CA ALA A 16 -3.99 -0.35 -6.15
C ALA A 16 -4.97 -1.33 -6.81
N ASP A 17 -5.08 -1.31 -8.15
CA ASP A 17 -5.94 -2.22 -8.90
C ASP A 17 -5.45 -3.68 -8.94
N GLN A 18 -4.24 -3.96 -8.43
CA GLN A 18 -3.72 -5.32 -8.30
C GLN A 18 -3.94 -5.92 -6.90
N ILE A 19 -4.45 -5.13 -5.95
CA ILE A 19 -4.69 -5.57 -4.58
C ILE A 19 -5.99 -6.39 -4.53
N ALA A 20 -5.86 -7.67 -4.20
CA ALA A 20 -6.97 -8.60 -3.99
C ALA A 20 -7.45 -8.64 -2.53
N GLY A 21 -6.60 -8.23 -1.58
CA GLY A 21 -6.92 -8.26 -0.16
C GLY A 21 -5.94 -7.42 0.67
N ILE A 22 -6.36 -7.10 1.89
CA ILE A 22 -5.55 -6.39 2.88
C ILE A 22 -5.62 -7.20 4.16
N ASP A 23 -4.47 -7.59 4.69
CA ASP A 23 -4.37 -8.51 5.82
C ASP A 23 -3.48 -7.94 6.93
N ALA A 24 -3.81 -8.29 8.16
CA ALA A 24 -3.00 -7.95 9.33
C ALA A 24 -2.76 -9.21 10.15
N HIS A 25 -1.49 -9.58 10.31
CA HIS A 25 -1.13 -10.77 11.06
C HIS A 25 0.18 -10.59 11.83
N GLN A 26 0.38 -11.42 12.84
CA GLN A 26 1.56 -11.37 13.67
C GLN A 26 2.65 -12.31 13.13
N THR A 27 3.89 -11.85 13.07
CA THR A 27 5.04 -12.73 12.82
C THR A 27 5.19 -13.73 13.97
N PRO A 28 5.70 -14.96 13.71
CA PRO A 28 6.06 -15.87 14.78
C PRO A 28 7.06 -15.23 15.77
N ALA A 29 6.86 -15.49 17.06
CA ALA A 29 7.85 -15.14 18.07
C ALA A 29 9.07 -16.07 17.91
N LEU A 30 10.27 -15.49 17.81
CA LEU A 30 11.52 -16.23 17.75
C LEU A 30 12.37 -15.90 18.99
N SER A 31 13.23 -16.82 19.42
CA SER A 31 14.13 -16.55 20.55
C SER A 31 14.95 -15.29 20.29
N GLY A 32 14.86 -14.31 21.18
CA GLY A 32 15.53 -13.01 21.05
C GLY A 32 14.89 -12.00 20.08
N LYS A 33 13.80 -12.34 19.38
CA LYS A 33 13.07 -11.42 18.48
C LYS A 33 11.58 -11.39 18.83
N PRO A 34 11.07 -10.26 19.38
CA PRO A 34 9.66 -10.15 19.69
C PRO A 34 8.83 -10.22 18.42
N ALA A 35 7.65 -10.81 18.54
CA ALA A 35 6.67 -10.84 17.48
C ALA A 35 6.24 -9.41 17.09
N ARG A 36 6.07 -9.18 15.78
CA ARG A 36 5.64 -7.90 15.21
C ARG A 36 4.37 -8.11 14.41
N TRP A 37 3.50 -7.12 14.39
CA TRP A 37 2.38 -7.10 13.47
C TRP A 37 2.83 -6.63 12.10
N LEU A 38 2.40 -7.35 11.07
CA LEU A 38 2.54 -6.99 9.66
C LEU A 38 1.19 -6.49 9.17
N LEU A 39 1.18 -5.37 8.46
CA LEU A 39 0.08 -4.99 7.60
C LEU A 39 0.53 -5.24 6.16
N ASP A 40 -0.16 -6.16 5.49
CA ASP A 40 0.18 -6.63 4.15
C ASP A 40 -0.96 -6.35 3.15
N VAL A 41 -0.59 -6.18 1.89
CA VAL A 41 -1.52 -6.31 0.76
C VAL A 41 -1.28 -7.61 0.04
N VAL A 42 -2.38 -8.26 -0.33
CA VAL A 42 -2.41 -9.49 -1.11
C VAL A 42 -2.62 -9.12 -2.57
N LEU A 43 -1.78 -9.61 -3.47
CA LEU A 43 -1.90 -9.32 -4.90
C LEU A 43 -2.74 -10.38 -5.61
N MET A 44 -3.41 -9.97 -6.70
CA MET A 44 -4.08 -10.91 -7.62
C MET A 44 -3.10 -11.84 -8.34
N SER A 45 -1.83 -11.46 -8.44
CA SER A 45 -0.81 -12.32 -9.05
C SER A 45 -0.35 -13.39 -8.06
N SER A 46 -0.25 -14.61 -8.58
CA SER A 46 0.43 -15.71 -7.89
C SER A 46 1.88 -15.81 -8.34
N VAL A 47 2.77 -16.18 -7.44
CA VAL A 47 4.13 -16.61 -7.79
C VAL A 47 4.20 -18.12 -7.71
N GLY A 48 5.04 -18.73 -8.55
CA GLY A 48 5.24 -20.16 -8.48
C GLY A 48 6.60 -20.59 -8.96
N SER A 49 7.01 -21.77 -8.50
CA SER A 49 8.21 -22.45 -8.94
C SER A 49 7.88 -23.90 -9.29
N GLY A 50 8.52 -24.41 -10.34
CA GLY A 50 8.38 -25.78 -10.80
C GLY A 50 9.55 -26.64 -10.34
N SER A 51 9.28 -27.88 -9.97
CA SER A 51 10.24 -28.98 -9.88
C SER A 51 9.80 -30.14 -10.78
N ARG A 52 10.59 -31.20 -10.87
CA ARG A 52 10.23 -32.41 -11.63
C ARG A 52 8.97 -33.09 -11.07
N GLU A 53 8.70 -32.89 -9.77
CA GLU A 53 7.56 -33.49 -9.07
C GLU A 53 6.27 -32.65 -9.13
N GLY A 54 6.33 -31.37 -9.56
CA GLY A 54 5.13 -30.54 -9.68
C GLY A 54 5.38 -29.03 -9.67
N TRP A 55 4.29 -28.27 -9.55
CA TRP A 55 4.30 -26.81 -9.50
C TRP A 55 3.80 -26.32 -8.15
N THR A 56 4.58 -25.49 -7.46
CA THR A 56 4.14 -24.79 -6.26
C THR A 56 3.64 -23.41 -6.67
N VAL A 57 2.40 -23.07 -6.29
CA VAL A 57 1.82 -21.74 -6.50
C VAL A 57 1.50 -21.14 -5.13
N SER A 58 1.93 -19.92 -4.88
CA SER A 58 1.61 -19.19 -3.65
C SER A 58 1.08 -17.79 -3.93
N VAL A 59 0.30 -17.31 -2.98
CA VAL A 59 -0.21 -15.94 -2.94
C VAL A 59 0.95 -14.98 -2.66
N VAL A 60 0.96 -13.83 -3.33
CA VAL A 60 1.97 -12.79 -3.10
C VAL A 60 1.48 -11.79 -2.06
N HIS A 61 2.16 -11.77 -0.91
CA HIS A 61 2.01 -10.75 0.12
C HIS A 61 3.08 -9.68 -0.05
N ARG A 62 2.69 -8.40 0.09
CA ARG A 62 3.61 -7.27 0.16
C ARG A 62 3.37 -6.49 1.44
N THR A 63 4.38 -6.43 2.29
CA THR A 63 4.30 -5.69 3.56
C THR A 63 4.34 -4.20 3.34
N LEU A 64 3.32 -3.52 3.85
CA LEU A 64 3.22 -2.07 3.87
C LEU A 64 3.94 -1.48 5.06
N ILE A 65 3.75 -2.07 6.25
CA ILE A 65 4.38 -1.60 7.48
C ILE A 65 4.44 -2.71 8.55
N GLN A 66 5.47 -2.63 9.40
CA GLN A 66 5.61 -3.42 10.61
C GLN A 66 5.35 -2.58 11.84
N SER A 67 4.60 -3.12 12.81
CA SER A 67 4.24 -2.46 14.07
C SER A 67 4.51 -3.35 15.27
N ALA A 68 4.69 -2.72 16.44
CA ALA A 68 4.70 -3.43 17.71
C ALA A 68 3.28 -3.84 18.12
N ASP A 69 2.34 -2.92 17.90
CA ASP A 69 0.94 -3.06 18.28
C ASP A 69 0.10 -3.49 17.08
N ASP A 70 -1.01 -4.17 17.38
CA ASP A 70 -1.99 -4.60 16.39
C ASP A 70 -2.51 -3.37 15.60
N PRO A 71 -2.46 -3.38 14.26
CA PRO A 71 -2.89 -2.26 13.43
C PRO A 71 -4.41 -2.03 13.44
N GLN A 72 -5.20 -2.84 14.16
CA GLN A 72 -6.65 -2.67 14.38
C GLN A 72 -7.40 -2.48 13.05
N ASP A 73 -8.14 -1.38 12.91
CA ASP A 73 -8.94 -1.05 11.74
C ASP A 73 -8.14 -0.63 10.50
N ALA A 74 -6.81 -0.67 10.52
CA ALA A 74 -5.98 -0.23 9.39
C ALA A 74 -6.34 -0.93 8.06
N PRO A 75 -6.61 -2.26 7.99
CA PRO A 75 -7.06 -2.89 6.76
C PRO A 75 -8.35 -2.27 6.20
N SER A 76 -9.34 -2.03 7.07
CA SER A 76 -10.61 -1.40 6.70
C SER A 76 -10.43 0.07 6.32
N ALA A 77 -9.54 0.80 7.01
CA ALA A 77 -9.25 2.20 6.71
C ALA A 77 -8.58 2.36 5.33
N LEU A 78 -7.63 1.48 4.99
CA LEU A 78 -7.01 1.47 3.67
C LEU A 78 -8.01 1.11 2.57
N ALA A 79 -8.85 0.09 2.78
CA ALA A 79 -9.91 -0.27 1.83
C ALA A 79 -10.85 0.91 1.54
N ARG A 80 -11.26 1.64 2.58
CA ARG A 80 -12.11 2.83 2.45
C ARG A 80 -11.41 3.96 1.70
N LEU A 81 -10.12 4.20 1.97
CA LEU A 81 -9.31 5.20 1.27
C LEU A 81 -9.21 4.87 -0.22
N LEU A 82 -8.88 3.62 -0.57
CA LEU A 82 -8.82 3.17 -1.96
C LEU A 82 -10.16 3.38 -2.68
N ALA A 83 -11.28 3.03 -2.03
CA ALA A 83 -12.62 3.25 -2.58
C ALA A 83 -13.01 4.73 -2.71
N GLN A 84 -12.42 5.63 -1.93
CA GLN A 84 -12.62 7.08 -2.08
C GLN A 84 -11.81 7.63 -3.25
N LEU A 85 -10.55 7.21 -3.38
CA LEU A 85 -9.65 7.63 -4.46
C LEU A 85 -10.10 7.13 -5.84
N ASP A 86 -10.64 5.91 -5.89
CA ASP A 86 -11.20 5.35 -7.13
C ASP A 86 -12.40 6.17 -7.64
N ARG A 87 -13.29 6.60 -6.74
CA ARG A 87 -14.46 7.43 -7.07
C ARG A 87 -14.11 8.77 -7.72
N VAL A 88 -12.95 9.34 -7.38
CA VAL A 88 -12.49 10.62 -7.96
C VAL A 88 -11.45 10.41 -9.07
N SER A 89 -11.22 9.17 -9.50
CA SER A 89 -10.20 8.81 -10.50
C SER A 89 -8.82 9.39 -10.16
N ALA A 90 -8.44 9.35 -8.88
CA ALA A 90 -7.18 9.93 -8.41
C ALA A 90 -5.95 9.26 -9.04
N ALA A 91 -4.86 10.03 -9.15
CA ALA A 91 -3.55 9.56 -9.55
C ALA A 91 -2.51 9.99 -8.52
N GLY A 92 -1.75 9.05 -7.96
CA GLY A 92 -0.77 9.37 -6.92
C GLY A 92 -0.28 8.16 -6.14
N VAL A 93 0.38 8.42 -5.02
CA VAL A 93 1.00 7.41 -4.15
C VAL A 93 0.44 7.50 -2.73
N ILE A 94 0.00 6.38 -2.18
CA ILE A 94 -0.30 6.22 -0.76
C ILE A 94 0.99 5.80 -0.05
N THR A 95 1.40 6.61 0.92
CA THR A 95 2.49 6.30 1.85
C THR A 95 1.91 5.82 3.18
N VAL A 96 2.59 4.85 3.81
CA VAL A 96 2.17 4.26 5.08
C VAL A 96 3.20 4.60 6.15
N SER A 97 2.73 5.12 7.28
CA SER A 97 3.59 5.47 8.41
C SER A 97 2.97 5.04 9.72
N ARG A 98 3.81 4.90 10.75
CA ARG A 98 3.31 4.76 12.12
C ARG A 98 2.77 6.10 12.56
N ALA A 99 1.60 6.12 13.19
CA ALA A 99 1.03 7.33 13.75
C ALA A 99 1.97 7.87 14.84
N ALA A 100 2.66 8.97 14.57
CA ALA A 100 3.31 9.75 15.61
C ALA A 100 2.25 10.54 16.40
N ALA A 101 2.56 10.90 17.65
CA ALA A 101 1.73 11.85 18.40
C ALA A 101 1.47 13.09 17.53
N ALA A 102 0.19 13.39 17.33
CA ALA A 102 -0.33 14.30 16.30
C ALA A 102 0.56 15.53 16.08
N THR A 103 1.25 15.58 14.94
CA THR A 103 1.75 16.83 14.37
C THR A 103 0.81 17.23 13.26
N THR A 104 0.40 18.49 13.29
CA THR A 104 -0.65 19.11 12.48
C THR A 104 -0.43 18.85 11.00
N ASP A 105 -1.28 18.01 10.40
CA ASP A 105 -1.35 17.83 8.94
C ASP A 105 -1.76 19.16 8.29
N GLY A 106 -1.12 19.50 7.18
CA GLY A 106 -1.51 20.66 6.36
C GLY A 106 -2.91 20.47 5.75
N PRO A 107 -3.58 21.57 5.36
CA PRO A 107 -5.01 21.55 5.00
C PRO A 107 -5.37 20.82 3.70
N ASP A 108 -4.40 20.23 2.97
CA ASP A 108 -4.62 19.64 1.63
C ASP A 108 -4.26 18.14 1.55
N GLU A 109 -4.09 17.49 2.69
CA GLU A 109 -3.57 16.12 2.77
C GLU A 109 -4.69 15.10 3.09
N LEU A 110 -4.98 14.20 2.14
CA LEU A 110 -5.97 13.15 2.35
C LEU A 110 -5.36 12.04 3.22
N THR A 111 -5.53 12.19 4.53
CA THR A 111 -5.02 11.27 5.55
C THR A 111 -6.12 10.32 6.03
N ALA A 112 -5.85 9.02 6.06
CA ALA A 112 -6.71 7.99 6.66
C ALA A 112 -5.92 7.13 7.65
N GLY A 113 -6.58 6.44 8.57
CA GLY A 113 -5.89 5.50 9.47
C GLY A 113 -6.66 5.19 10.74
N SER A 114 -6.10 4.28 11.52
CA SER A 114 -6.47 4.00 12.91
C SER A 114 -5.20 4.06 13.75
N ALA A 115 -5.25 4.47 15.02
CA ALA A 115 -4.07 4.35 15.88
C ALA A 115 -3.73 2.84 15.96
N PRO A 116 -2.59 2.35 15.42
CA PRO A 116 -1.26 2.97 15.28
C PRO A 116 -0.72 3.23 13.84
N VAL A 117 -1.51 3.09 12.77
CA VAL A 117 -1.08 3.21 11.35
C VAL A 117 -1.81 4.34 10.63
N ARG A 118 -1.06 5.17 9.91
CA ARG A 118 -1.56 6.26 9.07
C ARG A 118 -1.24 6.01 7.60
N PHE A 119 -2.20 6.32 6.74
CA PHE A 119 -2.12 6.33 5.29
C PHE A 119 -2.22 7.78 4.81
N ARG A 120 -1.30 8.17 3.94
CA ARG A 120 -1.19 9.54 3.42
C ARG A 120 -1.10 9.48 1.91
N PHE A 121 -2.10 10.03 1.23
CA PHE A 121 -2.12 10.11 -0.23
C PHE A 121 -1.40 11.35 -0.72
N VAL A 122 -0.49 11.17 -1.69
CA VAL A 122 0.23 12.24 -2.39
C VAL A 122 -0.16 12.18 -3.86
N PRO A 123 -0.92 13.16 -4.39
CA PRO A 123 -1.25 13.19 -5.81
C PRO A 123 0.01 13.38 -6.65
N PHE A 124 0.03 12.81 -7.85
CA PHE A 124 1.01 13.23 -8.84
C PHE A 124 0.70 14.66 -9.27
N THR A 125 1.70 15.53 -9.29
CA THR A 125 1.56 16.84 -9.92
C THR A 125 1.30 16.64 -11.41
N ASP A 126 0.23 17.26 -11.92
CA ASP A 126 0.01 17.34 -13.36
C ASP A 126 1.21 18.06 -13.99
N PRO A 127 1.79 17.57 -15.10
CA PRO A 127 2.76 18.37 -15.84
C PRO A 127 2.10 19.69 -16.20
N ALA A 128 2.84 20.80 -16.01
CA ALA A 128 2.34 22.12 -16.34
C ALA A 128 1.79 22.13 -17.78
N PRO A 129 0.61 22.73 -18.03
CA PRO A 129 0.04 22.80 -19.37
C PRO A 129 1.06 23.51 -20.28
N GLY A 130 1.64 22.76 -21.22
CA GLY A 130 2.70 23.25 -22.10
C GLY A 130 3.92 22.35 -22.26
N HIS A 131 3.99 21.19 -21.60
CA HIS A 131 4.95 20.17 -22.02
C HIS A 131 4.38 19.48 -23.28
N PRO A 132 4.99 19.66 -24.48
CA PRO A 132 4.60 18.86 -25.62
C PRO A 132 4.85 17.40 -25.25
N THR A 133 3.78 16.62 -25.18
CA THR A 133 3.92 15.18 -25.20
C THR A 133 4.58 14.83 -26.54
N ASP A 134 5.58 13.95 -26.52
CA ASP A 134 6.38 13.46 -27.65
C ASP A 134 5.57 12.80 -28.80
N ALA A 135 4.27 13.07 -28.91
CA ALA A 135 3.37 12.62 -29.96
C ALA A 135 3.51 13.40 -31.29
N GLU A 136 4.44 14.37 -31.39
CA GLU A 136 4.61 15.21 -32.60
C GLU A 136 5.69 14.69 -33.58
N TYR A 137 6.27 13.50 -33.36
CA TYR A 137 7.28 12.91 -34.24
C TYR A 137 6.86 11.61 -34.94
N LEU A 138 5.59 11.50 -35.34
CA LEU A 138 5.13 10.47 -36.27
C LEU A 138 4.41 11.07 -37.49
#